data_AF-A0A2E4XWS0-F1
#
_entry.id   AF-A0A2E4XWS0-F1
#
_cell.length_a   1.000
_cell.length_b   1.000
_cell.length_c   1.000
_cell.angle_alpha   90.00
_cell.angle_beta   90.00
_cell.angle_gamma   90.00
#
_symmetry.space_group_name_H-M   'P 1'
#
loop_
_entity.id
_entity.type
_entity.pdbx_description
1 polymer ?
#
loop_
_entity_poly.entity_id
_entity_poly.type
_entity_poly.pdbx_seq_one_letter_code
_entity_poly.pdbx_strand_id
1 'polypeptide(L)'
;MEAEGLPTTQISLVRMHTEVIQPPRALWVPFELGRPFGTPGEAAFQRRVISAALALFERASGPVLEDFPEDAPGEAPSDTEGWSCPVALGAPPAADAEVGSLEAALLQEFHKLRPWYDVACQARDGRTTVGASQMAIDDLVPFVAGFLDSPWPDNPRDDIPIGDAFKYATEDLKGVYLEAAAAQPGRKAGIAELDDWFWQETALAQVYIALRSSLKDCDDQLLSQISARNLIPGAVLEKLSAAAN
;
A
#
# COMPACT_ATOMS: atom_id res chain seq x y z
N MET A 1 -10.88 -14.27 -28.96
CA MET A 1 -9.87 -13.35 -29.54
C MET A 1 -8.74 -14.08 -30.27
N GLU A 2 -7.71 -14.62 -29.61
CA GLU A 2 -6.59 -15.29 -30.34
C GLU A 2 -7.05 -16.54 -31.12
N ALA A 3 -7.92 -17.37 -30.52
CA ALA A 3 -8.53 -18.51 -31.23
C ALA A 3 -9.42 -18.09 -32.42
N GLU A 4 -9.81 -16.81 -32.48
CA GLU A 4 -10.59 -16.22 -33.58
C GLU A 4 -9.67 -15.46 -34.57
N GLY A 5 -8.35 -15.57 -34.42
CA GLY A 5 -7.36 -14.95 -35.31
C GLY A 5 -7.06 -13.47 -35.02
N LEU A 6 -7.49 -12.95 -33.87
CA LEU A 6 -7.13 -11.60 -33.43
C LEU A 6 -5.89 -11.64 -32.52
N PRO A 7 -4.74 -11.09 -32.95
CA PRO A 7 -3.54 -11.06 -32.12
C PRO A 7 -3.73 -10.16 -30.91
N THR A 8 -3.24 -10.60 -29.76
CA THR A 8 -3.35 -9.93 -28.47
C THR A 8 -2.00 -9.83 -27.78
N THR A 9 -1.81 -8.74 -27.05
CA THR A 9 -0.62 -8.44 -26.25
C THR A 9 -1.07 -7.79 -24.96
N GLN A 10 -0.32 -7.99 -23.89
CA GLN A 10 -0.59 -7.43 -22.58
C GLN A 10 0.64 -6.70 -22.05
N ILE A 11 0.44 -5.58 -21.38
CA ILE A 11 1.48 -4.98 -20.54
C ILE A 11 1.38 -5.59 -19.14
N SER A 12 2.50 -6.06 -18.61
CA SER A 12 2.59 -6.67 -17.29
C SER A 12 3.42 -5.84 -16.34
N LEU A 13 2.81 -5.50 -15.20
CA LEU A 13 3.46 -4.81 -14.08
C LEU A 13 3.95 -5.81 -13.00
N VAL A 14 3.49 -7.07 -13.05
CA VAL A 14 3.83 -8.10 -12.06
C VAL A 14 4.30 -9.35 -12.79
N ARG A 15 5.62 -9.51 -12.90
CA ARG A 15 6.25 -10.58 -13.68
C ARG A 15 5.74 -11.97 -13.29
N MET A 16 5.72 -12.27 -12.00
CA MET A 16 5.30 -13.56 -11.44
C MET A 16 3.92 -13.98 -11.95
N HIS A 17 2.95 -13.06 -11.99
CA HIS A 17 1.61 -13.38 -12.48
C HIS A 17 1.62 -13.77 -13.96
N THR A 18 2.41 -13.07 -14.77
CA THR A 18 2.52 -13.36 -16.21
C THR A 18 3.23 -14.67 -16.49
N GLU A 19 4.25 -15.01 -15.71
CA GLU A 19 4.94 -16.31 -15.81
C GLU A 19 3.99 -17.48 -15.51
N VAL A 20 3.07 -17.31 -14.55
CA VAL A 20 2.05 -18.32 -14.21
C VAL A 20 0.91 -18.37 -15.23
N ILE A 21 0.37 -17.21 -15.64
CA ILE A 21 -0.78 -17.13 -16.54
C ILE A 21 -0.40 -17.54 -17.98
N GLN A 22 0.85 -17.29 -18.38
CA GLN A 22 1.36 -17.54 -19.73
C GLN A 22 0.45 -16.97 -20.84
N PRO A 23 0.16 -15.65 -20.84
CA PRO A 23 -0.61 -15.06 -21.92
C PRO A 23 0.14 -15.22 -23.25
N PRO A 24 -0.56 -15.14 -24.40
CA PRO A 24 0.04 -15.33 -25.72
C PRO A 24 1.30 -14.48 -25.92
N ARG A 25 1.22 -13.19 -25.57
CA ARG A 25 2.32 -12.22 -25.66
C ARG A 25 2.17 -11.21 -24.53
N ALA A 26 3.26 -10.91 -23.84
CA ALA A 26 3.30 -9.90 -22.81
C ALA A 26 4.62 -9.13 -22.82
N LEU A 27 4.51 -7.82 -22.63
CA LEU A 27 5.63 -6.93 -22.34
C LEU A 27 5.63 -6.68 -20.83
N TRP A 28 6.65 -7.16 -20.13
CA TRP A 28 6.91 -6.76 -18.76
C TRP A 28 7.53 -5.37 -18.73
N VAL A 29 7.04 -4.52 -17.83
CA VAL A 29 7.57 -3.17 -17.63
C VAL A 29 7.97 -2.96 -16.17
N PRO A 30 9.10 -2.29 -15.88
CA PRO A 30 9.60 -2.06 -14.52
C PRO A 30 8.93 -0.87 -13.81
N PHE A 31 7.67 -0.54 -14.14
CA PHE A 31 7.03 0.71 -13.67
C PHE A 31 6.19 0.53 -12.41
N GLU A 32 5.86 1.64 -11.74
CA GLU A 32 4.90 1.67 -10.64
C GLU A 32 3.55 1.00 -10.99
N LEU A 33 2.99 0.25 -10.03
CA LEU A 33 1.68 -0.37 -10.17
C LEU A 33 0.61 0.70 -10.44
N GLY A 34 -0.25 0.45 -11.43
CA GLY A 34 -1.24 1.42 -11.89
C GLY A 34 -0.72 2.41 -12.95
N ARG A 35 0.58 2.36 -13.30
CA ARG A 35 1.19 3.17 -14.36
C ARG A 35 1.81 2.29 -15.46
N PRO A 36 1.01 1.50 -16.20
CA PRO A 36 1.53 0.58 -17.21
C PRO A 36 2.29 1.24 -18.37
N PHE A 37 2.19 2.57 -18.53
CA PHE A 37 2.92 3.32 -19.54
C PHE A 37 3.98 4.28 -18.95
N GLY A 38 4.29 4.15 -17.67
CA GLY A 38 5.19 5.04 -16.94
C GLY A 38 4.54 6.37 -16.55
N THR A 39 5.36 7.40 -16.37
CA THR A 39 4.97 8.71 -15.84
C THR A 39 3.89 9.41 -16.68
N PRO A 40 2.84 9.97 -16.06
CA PRO A 40 1.83 10.77 -16.76
C PRO A 40 2.43 11.98 -17.48
N GLY A 41 1.95 12.28 -18.68
CA GLY A 41 2.42 13.42 -19.48
C GLY A 41 3.67 13.15 -20.34
N GLU A 42 4.37 12.04 -20.12
CA GLU A 42 5.57 11.66 -20.88
C GLU A 42 5.23 10.97 -22.22
N ALA A 43 4.58 11.72 -23.11
CA ALA A 43 3.98 11.17 -24.33
C ALA A 43 4.99 10.52 -25.29
N ALA A 44 6.26 10.93 -25.27
CA ALA A 44 7.30 10.29 -26.08
C ALA A 44 7.70 8.92 -25.51
N PHE A 45 7.80 8.80 -24.18
CA PHE A 45 8.08 7.55 -23.50
C PHE A 45 6.92 6.56 -23.61
N GLN A 46 5.70 7.02 -23.32
CA GLN A 46 4.48 6.21 -23.40
C GLN A 46 4.31 5.58 -24.80
N ARG A 47 4.64 6.33 -25.87
CA ARG A 47 4.64 5.80 -27.23
C ARG A 47 5.66 4.67 -27.44
N ARG A 48 6.85 4.75 -26.85
CA ARG A 48 7.86 3.67 -26.93
C ARG A 48 7.37 2.40 -26.24
N VAL A 49 6.74 2.52 -25.07
CA VAL A 49 6.11 1.39 -24.37
C VAL A 49 5.04 0.73 -25.24
N ILE A 50 4.14 1.53 -25.83
CA ILE A 50 3.09 1.02 -26.74
C ILE A 50 3.72 0.34 -27.95
N SER A 51 4.70 0.96 -28.60
CA SER A 51 5.39 0.39 -29.76
C SER A 51 6.08 -0.92 -29.43
N ALA A 52 6.73 -1.04 -28.27
CA ALA A 52 7.35 -2.29 -27.82
C ALA A 52 6.31 -3.38 -27.59
N ALA A 53 5.17 -3.07 -26.95
CA ALA A 53 4.11 -4.03 -26.71
C ALA A 53 3.47 -4.53 -28.02
N LEU A 54 3.28 -3.64 -29.00
CA LEU A 54 2.74 -3.97 -30.32
C LEU A 54 3.76 -4.74 -31.17
N ALA A 55 5.06 -4.50 -31.03
CA ALA A 55 6.11 -5.23 -31.74
C ALA A 55 6.10 -6.74 -31.41
N LEU A 56 5.52 -7.13 -30.27
CA LEU A 56 5.35 -8.55 -29.92
C LEU A 56 4.42 -9.29 -30.89
N PHE A 57 3.60 -8.61 -31.69
CA PHE A 57 2.79 -9.25 -32.73
C PHE A 57 3.62 -9.89 -33.84
N GLU A 58 4.86 -9.46 -34.02
CA GLU A 58 5.79 -10.07 -34.98
C GLU A 58 6.31 -11.45 -34.49
N ARG A 59 5.99 -11.85 -33.26
CA ARG A 59 6.36 -13.16 -32.72
C ARG A 59 5.44 -14.23 -33.26
N ALA A 60 6.06 -15.19 -33.98
CA ALA A 60 5.37 -16.27 -34.69
C ALA A 60 4.63 -17.25 -33.75
N SER A 61 5.09 -17.39 -32.50
CA SER A 61 4.49 -18.28 -31.50
C SER A 61 4.69 -17.72 -30.09
N GLY A 62 3.74 -18.01 -29.20
CA GLY A 62 3.81 -17.72 -27.77
C GLY A 62 3.78 -18.99 -26.90
N PRO A 63 3.80 -18.87 -25.57
CA PRO A 63 3.81 -17.62 -24.80
C PRO A 63 5.13 -16.86 -24.93
N VAL A 64 5.06 -15.53 -25.05
CA VAL A 64 6.23 -14.63 -25.04
C VAL A 64 6.10 -13.67 -23.86
N LEU A 65 7.17 -13.56 -23.09
CA LEU A 65 7.37 -12.52 -22.09
C LEU A 65 8.66 -11.80 -22.41
N GLU A 66 8.57 -10.51 -22.77
CA GLU A 66 9.73 -9.65 -23.06
C GLU A 66 9.81 -8.49 -22.08
N ASP A 67 11.03 -8.05 -21.79
CA ASP A 67 11.29 -6.97 -20.86
C ASP A 67 11.40 -5.65 -21.62
N PHE A 68 10.67 -4.63 -21.16
CA PHE A 68 10.88 -3.27 -21.61
C PHE A 68 12.18 -2.73 -20.99
N PRO A 69 13.11 -2.19 -21.80
CA PRO A 69 14.48 -1.95 -21.35
C PRO A 69 14.72 -0.60 -20.65
N GLU A 70 13.73 0.29 -20.63
CA GLU A 70 13.86 1.64 -20.05
C GLU A 70 13.02 1.75 -18.77
N ASP A 71 13.52 2.45 -17.76
CA ASP A 71 12.73 2.89 -16.59
C ASP A 71 11.85 4.10 -16.94
N ALA A 72 10.79 4.36 -16.16
CA ALA A 72 9.92 5.49 -16.44
C ALA A 72 10.62 6.83 -16.11
N PRO A 73 10.49 7.88 -16.94
CA PRO A 73 11.14 9.16 -16.68
C PRO A 73 10.59 9.82 -15.42
N GLY A 74 11.45 10.36 -14.56
CA GLY A 74 11.01 11.03 -13.33
C GLY A 74 10.66 10.09 -12.19
N GLU A 75 10.68 8.77 -12.40
CA GLU A 75 11.09 7.86 -11.34
C GLU A 75 12.59 8.16 -11.16
N ALA A 76 12.93 8.88 -10.07
CA ALA A 76 14.34 8.95 -9.71
C ALA A 76 14.82 7.50 -9.56
N PRO A 77 16.04 7.16 -10.02
CA PRO A 77 16.73 6.00 -9.45
C PRO A 77 16.61 6.11 -7.93
N SER A 78 16.71 5.01 -7.19
CA SER A 78 16.85 5.09 -5.73
C SER A 78 18.21 5.73 -5.39
N ASP A 79 18.38 7.01 -5.74
CA ASP A 79 19.48 7.84 -5.34
C ASP A 79 19.37 7.93 -3.83
N THR A 80 20.47 7.54 -3.19
CA THR A 80 20.63 7.25 -1.77
C THR A 80 20.42 8.48 -0.86
N GLU A 81 19.87 9.58 -1.38
CA GLU A 81 19.27 10.65 -0.61
C GLU A 81 17.84 10.23 -0.26
N GLY A 82 17.74 9.36 0.75
CA GLY A 82 16.47 8.85 1.25
C GLY A 82 15.52 9.99 1.61
N TRP A 83 14.33 9.99 1.01
CA TRP A 83 13.25 10.82 1.51
C TRP A 83 12.92 10.40 2.94
N SER A 84 12.76 11.37 3.83
CA SER A 84 12.22 11.16 5.17
C SER A 84 11.04 12.10 5.37
N CYS A 85 10.04 11.63 6.13
CA CYS A 85 8.92 12.45 6.52
C CYS A 85 9.41 13.57 7.47
N PRO A 86 9.27 14.86 7.15
CA PRO A 86 9.78 15.95 7.99
C PRO A 86 9.07 16.08 9.35
N VAL A 87 7.97 15.36 9.59
CA VAL A 87 7.33 15.29 10.91
C VAL A 87 8.11 14.34 11.82
N ALA A 88 8.61 14.87 12.93
CA ALA A 88 9.28 14.07 13.96
C ALA A 88 8.30 13.17 14.72
N LEU A 89 8.05 11.96 14.20
CA LEU A 89 7.19 10.96 14.84
C LEU A 89 7.81 10.37 16.11
N GLY A 90 9.15 10.26 16.14
CA GLY A 90 9.88 9.54 17.19
C GLY A 90 10.06 8.08 16.79
N ALA A 91 10.95 7.36 17.47
CA ALA A 91 11.11 5.92 17.22
C ALA A 91 9.86 5.18 17.71
N PRO A 92 9.21 4.35 16.87
CA PRO A 92 8.04 3.62 17.29
C PRO A 92 8.43 2.50 18.30
N PRO A 93 7.56 2.18 19.27
CA PRO A 93 7.78 1.03 20.15
C PRO A 93 7.78 -0.27 19.34
N ALA A 94 8.52 -1.27 19.79
CA ALA A 94 8.50 -2.59 19.16
C ALA A 94 7.08 -3.20 19.19
N ALA A 95 6.73 -3.99 18.18
CA ALA A 95 5.40 -4.61 18.07
C ALA A 95 5.04 -5.56 19.22
N ASP A 96 6.01 -6.04 20.00
CA ASP A 96 5.83 -6.86 21.19
C ASP A 96 5.84 -6.06 22.51
N ALA A 97 5.87 -4.72 22.44
CA ALA A 97 5.75 -3.86 23.60
C ALA A 97 4.36 -3.98 24.26
N GLU A 98 4.25 -3.48 25.49
CA GLU A 98 2.98 -3.45 26.23
C GLU A 98 1.89 -2.72 25.42
N VAL A 99 0.66 -3.26 25.43
CA VAL A 99 -0.48 -2.71 24.67
C VAL A 99 -0.68 -1.22 24.90
N GLY A 100 -0.61 -0.77 26.17
CA GLY A 100 -0.75 0.65 26.49
C GLY A 100 0.35 1.54 25.92
N SER A 101 1.55 1.00 25.69
CA SER A 101 2.66 1.71 25.03
C SER A 101 2.39 1.86 23.52
N LEU A 102 1.93 0.79 22.88
CA LEU A 102 1.53 0.80 21.46
C LEU A 102 0.38 1.78 21.21
N GLU A 103 -0.67 1.74 22.04
CA GLU A 103 -1.82 2.64 21.95
C GLU A 103 -1.43 4.10 22.16
N ALA A 104 -0.64 4.39 23.20
CA ALA A 104 -0.18 5.75 23.48
C ALA A 104 0.70 6.32 22.36
N ALA A 105 1.61 5.49 21.80
CA ALA A 105 2.46 5.89 20.69
C ALA A 105 1.64 6.15 19.42
N LEU A 106 0.69 5.27 19.09
CA LEU A 106 -0.21 5.45 17.95
C LEU A 106 -1.04 6.74 18.08
N LEU A 107 -1.64 6.99 19.25
CA LEU A 107 -2.44 8.19 19.47
C LEU A 107 -1.60 9.47 19.35
N GLN A 108 -0.40 9.48 19.93
CA GLN A 108 0.52 10.61 19.83
C GLN A 108 0.93 10.86 18.37
N GLU A 109 1.25 9.81 17.64
CA GLU A 109 1.67 9.87 16.24
C GLU A 109 0.54 10.39 15.34
N PHE A 110 -0.67 9.86 15.52
CA PHE A 110 -1.86 10.29 14.82
C PHE A 110 -2.14 11.78 15.04
N HIS A 111 -2.03 12.28 16.28
CA HIS A 111 -2.19 13.71 16.57
C HIS A 111 -1.15 14.60 15.88
N LYS A 112 0.08 14.11 15.70
CA LYS A 112 1.12 14.86 14.95
C LYS A 112 0.82 14.92 13.45
N LEU A 113 0.22 13.88 12.89
CA LEU A 113 -0.09 13.78 11.46
C LEU A 113 -1.43 14.43 11.09
N ARG A 114 -2.39 14.51 12.02
CA ARG A 114 -3.73 15.05 11.75
C ARG A 114 -3.74 16.43 11.09
N PRO A 115 -2.96 17.44 11.54
CA PRO A 115 -2.92 18.74 10.86
C PRO A 115 -2.45 18.65 9.40
N TRP A 116 -1.54 17.73 9.10
CA TRP A 116 -1.04 17.52 7.73
C TRP A 116 -2.05 16.78 6.85
N TYR A 117 -2.81 15.86 7.43
CA TYR A 117 -3.97 15.26 6.76
C TYR A 117 -5.02 16.33 6.40
N ASP A 118 -5.32 17.25 7.31
CA ASP A 118 -6.27 18.34 7.06
C ASP A 118 -5.77 19.25 5.92
N VAL A 119 -4.47 19.56 5.89
CA VAL A 119 -3.82 20.27 4.76
C VAL A 119 -3.94 19.49 3.45
N ALA A 120 -3.75 18.17 3.48
CA ALA A 120 -3.89 17.30 2.31
C ALA A 120 -5.30 17.38 1.72
N CYS A 121 -6.32 17.34 2.58
CA CYS A 121 -7.72 17.46 2.19
C CYS A 121 -8.01 18.84 1.58
N GLN A 122 -7.55 19.91 2.23
CA GLN A 122 -7.73 21.29 1.72
C GLN A 122 -7.07 21.49 0.35
N ALA A 123 -5.87 20.95 0.15
CA ALA A 123 -5.15 21.04 -1.12
C ALA A 123 -5.84 20.30 -2.29
N ARG A 124 -6.79 19.40 -1.99
CA ARG A 124 -7.54 18.60 -2.97
C ARG A 124 -9.03 18.93 -3.01
N ASP A 125 -9.42 20.13 -2.56
CA ASP A 125 -10.81 20.60 -2.50
C ASP A 125 -11.72 19.68 -1.68
N GLY A 126 -11.21 19.15 -0.56
CA GLY A 126 -11.93 18.24 0.32
C GLY A 126 -11.92 16.78 -0.11
N ARG A 127 -11.23 16.41 -1.19
CA ARG A 127 -11.11 15.01 -1.63
C ARG A 127 -10.05 14.26 -0.81
N THR A 128 -10.41 13.06 -0.37
CA THR A 128 -9.58 12.14 0.42
C THR A 128 -9.90 10.69 0.05
N THR A 129 -8.96 9.79 0.27
CA THR A 129 -9.14 8.34 0.21
C THR A 129 -9.69 7.75 1.51
N VAL A 130 -9.81 8.56 2.57
CA VAL A 130 -10.34 8.18 3.88
C VAL A 130 -11.86 8.29 3.91
N GLY A 131 -12.52 7.33 4.54
CA GLY A 131 -13.97 7.30 4.78
C GLY A 131 -14.63 5.97 4.44
N ALA A 132 -13.86 4.94 4.06
CA ALA A 132 -14.39 3.61 3.78
C ALA A 132 -15.08 3.00 5.02
N SER A 133 -14.56 3.29 6.21
CA SER A 133 -15.12 2.83 7.48
C SER A 133 -16.45 3.50 7.81
N GLN A 134 -16.72 4.69 7.26
CA GLN A 134 -17.82 5.57 7.68
C GLN A 134 -17.75 6.01 9.16
N MET A 135 -16.57 5.92 9.78
CA MET A 135 -16.32 6.38 11.14
C MET A 135 -15.85 7.83 11.16
N ALA A 136 -16.03 8.51 12.28
CA ALA A 136 -15.34 9.78 12.49
C ALA A 136 -13.84 9.51 12.59
N ILE A 137 -13.02 10.41 12.04
CA ILE A 137 -11.57 10.23 11.99
C ILE A 137 -10.97 10.07 13.39
N ASP A 138 -11.52 10.77 14.40
CA ASP A 138 -11.08 10.69 15.79
C ASP A 138 -11.39 9.34 16.46
N ASP A 139 -12.32 8.55 15.90
CA ASP A 139 -12.70 7.23 16.42
C ASP A 139 -11.85 6.10 15.83
N LEU A 140 -11.05 6.36 14.78
CA LEU A 140 -10.26 5.33 14.09
C LEU A 140 -9.20 4.70 15.00
N VAL A 141 -8.41 5.53 15.70
CA VAL A 141 -7.35 5.06 16.60
C VAL A 141 -7.92 4.21 17.74
N PRO A 142 -8.89 4.68 18.56
CA PRO A 142 -9.40 3.88 19.66
C PRO A 142 -10.07 2.58 19.18
N PHE A 143 -10.75 2.60 18.03
CA PHE A 143 -11.36 1.40 17.48
C PHE A 143 -10.32 0.37 17.03
N VAL A 144 -9.32 0.77 16.24
CA VAL A 144 -8.27 -0.15 15.75
C VAL A 144 -7.39 -0.65 16.89
N ALA A 145 -6.95 0.23 17.80
CA ALA A 145 -6.14 -0.14 18.94
C ALA A 145 -6.89 -1.05 19.94
N GLY A 146 -8.22 -0.93 20.03
CA GLY A 146 -9.05 -1.77 20.88
C GLY A 146 -9.00 -3.27 20.54
N PHE A 147 -8.51 -3.66 19.36
CA PHE A 147 -8.31 -5.07 19.02
C PHE A 147 -6.98 -5.64 19.54
N LEU A 148 -6.10 -4.81 20.12
CA LEU A 148 -4.84 -5.26 20.71
C LEU A 148 -5.03 -6.08 21.99
N ASP A 149 -6.14 -5.88 22.71
CA ASP A 149 -6.46 -6.60 23.93
C ASP A 149 -7.94 -6.99 24.00
N SER A 150 -8.27 -8.02 24.76
CA SER A 150 -9.64 -8.48 24.96
C SER A 150 -10.25 -7.90 26.24
N PRO A 151 -11.55 -7.55 26.26
CA PRO A 151 -12.53 -7.72 25.18
C PRO A 151 -12.38 -6.67 24.07
N TRP A 152 -12.66 -7.08 22.83
CA TRP A 152 -12.66 -6.19 21.66
C TRP A 152 -13.83 -5.18 21.70
N PRO A 153 -13.71 -4.05 21.00
CA PRO A 153 -14.76 -3.05 20.93
C PRO A 153 -16.04 -3.59 20.27
N ASP A 154 -17.17 -2.98 20.60
CA ASP A 154 -18.42 -3.20 19.88
C ASP A 154 -18.30 -2.76 18.42
N ASN A 155 -19.06 -3.40 17.54
CA ASN A 155 -19.07 -3.03 16.14
C ASN A 155 -19.74 -1.65 15.96
N PRO A 156 -19.02 -0.63 15.42
CA PRO A 156 -19.59 0.70 15.21
C PRO A 156 -20.60 0.74 14.07
N ARG A 157 -20.73 -0.35 13.29
CA ARG A 157 -21.62 -0.46 12.14
C ARG A 157 -22.52 -1.67 12.25
N ASP A 158 -23.83 -1.44 12.15
CA ASP A 158 -24.83 -2.50 12.19
C ASP A 158 -25.09 -3.14 10.82
N ASP A 159 -24.64 -2.49 9.74
CA ASP A 159 -24.86 -2.92 8.35
C ASP A 159 -23.80 -3.90 7.81
N ILE A 160 -22.66 -4.04 8.50
CA ILE A 160 -21.54 -4.92 8.12
C ILE A 160 -20.97 -5.69 9.32
N PRO A 161 -20.34 -6.86 9.10
CA PRO A 161 -19.60 -7.56 10.16
C PRO A 161 -18.44 -6.74 10.73
N ILE A 162 -18.08 -6.99 11.99
CA ILE A 162 -17.00 -6.27 12.69
C ILE A 162 -15.66 -6.42 11.99
N GLY A 163 -15.39 -7.58 11.35
CA GLY A 163 -14.18 -7.78 10.56
C GLY A 163 -14.07 -6.80 9.37
N ASP A 164 -15.18 -6.53 8.67
CA ASP A 164 -15.19 -5.56 7.58
C ASP A 164 -15.02 -4.13 8.10
N ALA A 165 -15.68 -3.80 9.22
CA ALA A 165 -15.50 -2.51 9.89
C ALA A 165 -14.03 -2.29 10.31
N PHE A 166 -13.41 -3.31 10.92
CA PHE A 166 -11.98 -3.31 11.27
C PHE A 166 -11.10 -3.09 10.05
N LYS A 167 -11.30 -3.86 8.98
CA LYS A 167 -10.54 -3.69 7.73
C LYS A 167 -10.65 -2.26 7.20
N TYR A 168 -11.86 -1.74 7.08
CA TYR A 168 -12.04 -0.38 6.56
C TYR A 168 -11.43 0.68 7.46
N ALA A 169 -11.50 0.52 8.79
CA ALA A 169 -10.85 1.43 9.73
C ALA A 169 -9.32 1.40 9.60
N THR A 170 -8.72 0.23 9.38
CA THR A 170 -7.28 0.12 9.13
C THR A 170 -6.87 0.76 7.79
N GLU A 171 -7.68 0.63 6.73
CA GLU A 171 -7.39 1.31 5.46
C GLU A 171 -7.54 2.84 5.59
N ASP A 172 -8.55 3.31 6.31
CA ASP A 172 -8.76 4.73 6.59
C ASP A 172 -7.59 5.31 7.39
N LEU A 173 -7.14 4.61 8.45
CA LEU A 173 -6.05 5.06 9.29
C LEU A 173 -4.71 5.09 8.52
N LYS A 174 -4.45 4.08 7.68
CA LYS A 174 -3.31 4.10 6.74
C LYS A 174 -3.43 5.25 5.72
N GLY A 175 -4.63 5.50 5.21
CA GLY A 175 -4.93 6.61 4.31
C GLY A 175 -4.58 7.97 4.92
N VAL A 176 -4.95 8.21 6.19
CA VAL A 176 -4.59 9.42 6.93
C VAL A 176 -3.07 9.64 6.91
N TYR A 177 -2.30 8.59 7.18
CA TYR A 177 -0.84 8.65 7.24
C TYR A 177 -0.21 8.99 5.89
N LEU A 178 -0.60 8.27 4.84
CA LEU A 178 -0.03 8.47 3.50
C LEU A 178 -0.40 9.83 2.92
N GLU A 179 -1.64 10.29 3.14
CA GLU A 179 -2.06 11.62 2.70
C GLU A 179 -1.37 12.74 3.48
N ALA A 180 -1.20 12.58 4.79
CA ALA A 180 -0.45 13.51 5.63
C ALA A 180 1.02 13.61 5.21
N ALA A 181 1.68 12.48 4.96
CA ALA A 181 3.04 12.42 4.45
C ALA A 181 3.17 13.13 3.09
N ALA A 182 2.26 12.85 2.15
CA ALA A 182 2.28 13.43 0.82
C ALA A 182 1.99 14.94 0.80
N ALA A 183 1.25 15.47 1.79
CA ALA A 183 0.95 16.89 1.90
C ALA A 183 2.11 17.76 2.39
N GLN A 184 3.13 17.15 2.99
CA GLN A 184 4.23 17.90 3.60
C GLN A 184 5.05 18.69 2.57
N PRO A 185 5.61 19.84 2.98
CA PRO A 185 6.46 20.66 2.14
C PRO A 185 7.80 19.95 1.88
N GLY A 186 8.45 20.29 0.76
CA GLY A 186 9.72 19.70 0.36
C GLY A 186 9.59 18.74 -0.81
N ARG A 187 10.59 17.87 -0.98
CA ARG A 187 10.59 16.84 -2.02
C ARG A 187 9.42 15.90 -1.78
N LYS A 188 8.65 15.60 -2.82
CA LYS A 188 7.61 14.56 -2.76
C LYS A 188 8.27 13.20 -2.81
N ALA A 189 7.88 12.30 -1.91
CA ALA A 189 8.32 10.92 -1.97
C ALA A 189 7.67 10.20 -3.15
N GLY A 190 8.40 9.25 -3.71
CA GLY A 190 7.82 8.21 -4.55
C GLY A 190 6.96 7.23 -3.73
N ILE A 191 6.20 6.37 -4.41
CA ILE A 191 5.32 5.39 -3.73
C ILE A 191 6.14 4.45 -2.84
N ALA A 192 7.27 3.96 -3.34
CA ALA A 192 8.15 3.06 -2.60
C ALA A 192 8.71 3.69 -1.32
N GLU A 193 9.05 4.99 -1.36
CA GLU A 193 9.58 5.70 -0.19
C GLU A 193 8.50 5.96 0.85
N LEU A 194 7.27 6.26 0.44
CA LEU A 194 6.13 6.37 1.35
C LEU A 194 5.84 5.03 2.03
N ASP A 195 5.88 3.93 1.27
CA ASP A 195 5.66 2.59 1.83
C ASP A 195 6.79 2.19 2.78
N ASP A 196 8.05 2.40 2.41
CA ASP A 196 9.19 2.08 3.28
C ASP A 196 9.16 2.93 4.57
N TRP A 197 8.88 4.24 4.46
CA TRP A 197 8.66 5.10 5.63
C TRP A 197 7.53 4.59 6.51
N PHE A 198 6.36 4.30 5.92
CA PHE A 198 5.20 3.82 6.68
C PHE A 198 5.55 2.59 7.49
N TRP A 199 6.13 1.57 6.86
CA TRP A 199 6.40 0.28 7.51
C TRP A 199 7.59 0.28 8.46
N GLN A 200 8.57 1.16 8.27
CA GLN A 200 9.79 1.18 9.09
C GLN A 200 9.77 2.21 10.22
N GLU A 201 9.06 3.33 10.04
CA GLU A 201 9.19 4.49 10.93
C GLU A 201 7.94 4.80 11.75
N THR A 202 6.80 4.13 11.52
CA THR A 202 5.53 4.48 12.18
C THR A 202 5.12 3.52 13.29
N ALA A 203 4.50 4.08 14.34
CA ALA A 203 3.86 3.32 15.41
C ALA A 203 2.64 2.55 14.89
N LEU A 204 1.91 3.10 13.91
CA LEU A 204 0.82 2.39 13.26
C LEU A 204 1.26 1.07 12.60
N ALA A 205 2.42 1.04 11.92
CA ALA A 205 2.95 -0.20 11.37
C ALA A 205 3.27 -1.23 12.46
N GLN A 206 3.81 -0.78 13.61
CA GLN A 206 4.07 -1.66 14.75
C GLN A 206 2.76 -2.21 15.36
N VAL A 207 1.72 -1.38 15.42
CA VAL A 207 0.36 -1.82 15.80
C VAL A 207 -0.19 -2.85 14.81
N TYR A 208 0.01 -2.70 13.50
CA TYR A 208 -0.43 -3.69 12.51
C TYR A 208 0.29 -5.03 12.67
N ILE A 209 1.59 -5.00 13.00
CA ILE A 209 2.38 -6.21 13.29
C ILE A 209 1.87 -6.90 14.58
N ALA A 210 1.57 -6.11 15.61
CA ALA A 210 1.00 -6.60 16.86
C ALA A 210 -0.39 -7.24 16.65
N LEU A 211 -1.30 -6.52 15.97
CA LEU A 211 -2.65 -6.99 15.61
C LEU A 211 -2.62 -8.25 14.77
N ARG A 212 -1.72 -8.31 13.77
CA ARG A 212 -1.55 -9.55 12.99
C ARG A 212 -1.19 -10.72 13.91
N SER A 213 -0.32 -10.50 14.89
CA SER A 213 0.14 -11.56 15.79
C SER A 213 -0.96 -12.03 16.74
N SER A 214 -1.79 -11.13 17.25
CA SER A 214 -2.90 -11.45 18.16
C SER A 214 -4.15 -12.01 17.44
N LEU A 215 -4.45 -11.53 16.23
CA LEU A 215 -5.72 -11.83 15.55
C LEU A 215 -5.63 -12.95 14.50
N LYS A 216 -4.46 -13.28 13.95
CA LYS A 216 -4.35 -14.26 12.84
C LYS A 216 -4.96 -15.64 13.17
N ASP A 217 -4.97 -16.02 14.45
CA ASP A 217 -5.48 -17.32 14.94
C ASP A 217 -6.70 -17.16 15.87
N CYS A 218 -7.40 -16.03 15.80
CA CYS A 218 -8.59 -15.79 16.62
C CYS A 218 -9.84 -16.54 16.13
N ASP A 219 -10.86 -16.66 16.99
CA ASP A 219 -12.08 -17.42 16.70
C ASP A 219 -12.97 -16.78 15.63
N ASP A 220 -12.88 -15.46 15.43
CA ASP A 220 -13.60 -14.79 14.34
C ASP A 220 -12.88 -15.03 13.00
N GLN A 221 -13.52 -15.81 12.14
CA GLN A 221 -12.94 -16.27 10.89
C GLN A 221 -12.58 -15.11 9.93
N LEU A 222 -13.38 -14.03 9.93
CA LEU A 222 -13.14 -12.91 9.03
C LEU A 222 -11.97 -12.06 9.53
N LEU A 223 -11.93 -11.75 10.83
CA LEU A 223 -10.82 -11.05 11.47
C LEU A 223 -9.50 -11.83 11.34
N SER A 224 -9.53 -13.15 11.55
CA SER A 224 -8.37 -14.02 11.33
C SER A 224 -7.84 -13.91 9.89
N GLN A 225 -8.72 -14.00 8.89
CA GLN A 225 -8.32 -13.89 7.48
C GLN A 225 -7.75 -12.52 7.14
N ILE A 226 -8.41 -11.45 7.57
CA ILE A 226 -7.98 -10.07 7.32
C ILE A 226 -6.61 -9.84 7.93
N SER A 227 -6.43 -10.23 9.19
CA SER A 227 -5.18 -10.02 9.93
C SER A 227 -4.04 -10.85 9.35
N ALA A 228 -4.32 -12.09 8.92
CA ALA A 228 -3.30 -12.97 8.36
C ALA A 228 -2.82 -12.56 6.95
N ARG A 229 -3.71 -11.99 6.10
CA ARG A 229 -3.48 -11.83 4.65
C ARG A 229 -3.62 -10.42 4.10
N ASN A 230 -4.40 -9.54 4.74
CA ASN A 230 -4.76 -8.25 4.19
C ASN A 230 -4.11 -7.08 4.94
N LEU A 231 -3.90 -7.22 6.25
CA LEU A 231 -3.40 -6.14 7.09
C LEU A 231 -1.96 -5.72 6.73
N ILE A 232 -1.11 -6.68 6.35
CA ILE A 232 0.29 -6.44 5.99
C ILE A 232 0.58 -7.04 4.60
N PRO A 233 1.12 -6.26 3.64
CA PRO A 233 1.52 -6.76 2.33
C PRO A 233 2.55 -7.90 2.42
N GLY A 234 2.44 -8.90 1.54
CA GLY A 234 3.34 -10.05 1.51
C GLY A 234 4.83 -9.69 1.42
N ALA A 235 5.18 -8.72 0.57
CA ALA A 235 6.56 -8.25 0.42
C ALA A 235 7.13 -7.65 1.73
N VAL A 236 6.29 -7.01 2.55
CA VAL A 236 6.70 -6.49 3.86
C VAL A 236 6.90 -7.64 4.85
N LEU A 237 6.01 -8.65 4.84
CA LEU A 237 6.16 -9.84 5.67
C LEU A 237 7.46 -10.61 5.36
N GLU A 238 7.84 -10.69 4.09
CA GLU A 238 9.11 -11.29 3.67
C GLU A 238 10.31 -10.51 4.22
N LYS A 239 10.31 -9.18 4.10
CA LYS A 239 11.35 -8.31 4.69
C LYS A 239 11.45 -8.46 6.21
N LEU A 240 10.31 -8.47 6.92
CA LEU A 240 10.27 -8.65 8.37
C LEU A 240 10.80 -10.03 8.80
N SER A 241 10.46 -11.07 8.04
CA SER A 241 10.94 -12.44 8.29
C SER A 241 12.44 -12.57 8.03
N ALA A 242 12.97 -11.87 7.01
CA ALA A 242 14.40 -11.84 6.72
C ALA A 242 15.20 -11.09 7.78
N ALA A 243 14.66 -10.03 8.37
CA ALA A 243 15.31 -9.27 9.45
C ALA A 243 15.33 -10.00 10.81
N ALA A 244 14.49 -11.02 11.00
CA ALA A 244 14.40 -11.81 12.22
C ALA A 244 15.35 -13.03 12.24
N ASN A 245 15.99 -13.35 11.10
CA ASN A 245 16.95 -14.45 10.95
C ASN A 245 18.39 -13.93 10.91
#